data_AF-A0A2V7U1R2-F1
#
_entry.id   AF-A0A2V7U1R2-F1
#
_cell.length_a   1.000
_cell.length_b   1.000
_cell.length_c   1.000
_cell.angle_alpha   90.00
_cell.angle_beta   90.00
_cell.angle_gamma   90.00
#
_symmetry.space_group_name_H-M   'P 1'
#
loop_
_entity.id
_entity.type
_entity.pdbx_description
1 polymer ?
#
loop_
_entity_poly.entity_id
_entity_poly.type
_entity_poly.pdbx_seq_one_letter_code
_entity_poly.pdbx_strand_id
1 'polypeptide(L)'
;MGPETNGAAVASDASGVYVAGYTPGALDGQTSTGGFDVFACKYDPAGNPLWCHQFGTTLDEYAFGAATDSSGLYIAGYTWGTFDGQTSVGGADSYLARLQTAPVSPTDLLQALIDSIEGSRYGKAVKTQLTAPLEKALNLLKDGNPGNDASACGQLDAFKDRLEKMLKSR
;
A
#
# COMPACT_ATOMS: atom_id res chain seq x y z
N MET A 1 -17.66 24.05 18.38
CA MET A 1 -17.87 23.26 17.15
C MET A 1 -17.12 21.95 17.36
N GLY A 2 -17.78 20.81 17.18
CA GLY A 2 -17.14 19.50 17.39
C GLY A 2 -16.02 19.30 16.38
N PRO A 3 -15.11 18.34 16.59
CA PRO A 3 -14.06 18.10 15.62
C PRO A 3 -14.71 17.41 14.39
N GLU A 4 -14.56 18.04 13.23
CA GLU A 4 -15.19 17.62 11.98
C GLU A 4 -14.17 16.94 11.07
N THR A 5 -14.60 15.92 10.32
CA THR A 5 -13.84 15.38 9.20
C THR A 5 -13.91 16.37 8.05
N ASN A 6 -12.76 16.79 7.54
CA ASN A 6 -12.66 17.81 6.50
C ASN A 6 -11.97 17.24 5.26
N GLY A 7 -12.72 17.08 4.16
CA GLY A 7 -12.14 16.87 2.84
C GLY A 7 -11.55 18.18 2.31
N ALA A 8 -10.24 18.23 2.12
CA ALA A 8 -9.53 19.49 1.85
C ALA A 8 -8.94 19.56 0.43
N ALA A 9 -8.70 18.40 -0.20
CA ALA A 9 -8.11 18.34 -1.54
C ALA A 9 -8.69 17.18 -2.35
N VAL A 10 -8.69 17.36 -3.68
CA VAL A 10 -9.10 16.32 -4.64
C VAL A 10 -8.05 16.17 -5.74
N ALA A 11 -7.83 14.93 -6.18
CA ALA A 11 -7.05 14.61 -7.37
C ALA A 11 -7.84 13.57 -8.20
N SER A 12 -7.52 13.41 -9.47
CA SER A 12 -8.19 12.40 -10.31
C SER A 12 -7.28 11.89 -11.41
N ASP A 13 -7.52 10.66 -11.82
CA ASP A 13 -6.92 10.03 -12.99
C ASP A 13 -8.00 9.27 -13.79
N ALA A 14 -7.60 8.52 -14.83
CA ALA A 14 -8.56 7.76 -15.63
C ALA A 14 -9.25 6.61 -14.87
N SER A 15 -8.71 6.19 -13.72
CA SER A 15 -9.23 5.11 -12.89
C SER A 15 -10.17 5.58 -11.77
N GLY A 16 -10.19 6.88 -11.46
CA GLY A 16 -11.08 7.40 -10.42
C GLY A 16 -10.70 8.76 -9.83
N VAL A 17 -11.35 9.08 -8.71
CA VAL A 17 -11.18 10.32 -7.95
C VAL A 17 -10.60 9.99 -6.57
N TYR A 18 -9.66 10.79 -6.12
CA TYR A 18 -9.06 10.72 -4.79
C TYR A 18 -9.49 11.95 -3.99
N VAL A 19 -9.92 11.73 -2.75
CA VAL A 19 -10.22 12.79 -1.78
C VAL A 19 -9.23 12.65 -0.65
N ALA A 20 -8.52 13.73 -0.32
CA ALA A 20 -7.62 13.80 0.82
C ALA A 20 -8.08 14.87 1.80
N GLY A 21 -7.80 14.66 3.08
CA GLY A 21 -8.25 15.55 4.14
C GLY A 21 -7.72 15.13 5.49
N TYR A 22 -8.36 15.62 6.54
CA TYR A 22 -8.01 15.28 7.92
C TYR A 22 -9.25 15.00 8.77
N THR A 23 -9.09 14.15 9.77
CA THR A 23 -10.18 13.63 10.60
C THR A 23 -9.73 13.45 12.05
N PRO A 24 -10.55 13.79 13.06
CA PRO A 24 -10.21 13.60 14.47
C PRO A 24 -10.49 12.17 14.98
N GLY A 25 -10.97 11.29 14.10
CA GLY A 25 -11.47 9.98 14.45
C GLY A 25 -11.33 8.99 13.31
N ALA A 26 -11.67 7.73 13.61
CA ALA A 26 -11.61 6.61 12.68
C ALA A 26 -12.55 6.79 11.47
N LEU A 27 -12.01 6.67 10.26
CA LEU A 27 -12.78 6.59 9.01
C LEU A 27 -12.72 5.19 8.41
N ASP A 28 -13.84 4.68 7.94
CA ASP A 28 -13.93 3.42 7.18
C ASP A 28 -13.22 2.22 7.85
N GLY A 29 -13.37 2.10 9.17
CA GLY A 29 -12.74 1.03 9.96
C GLY A 29 -11.23 1.17 10.19
N GLN A 30 -10.62 2.29 9.75
CA GLN A 30 -9.24 2.62 10.09
C GLN A 30 -9.10 3.07 11.55
N THR A 31 -7.86 3.15 12.03
CA THR A 31 -7.56 3.55 13.41
C THR A 31 -7.13 5.01 13.45
N SER A 32 -7.66 5.77 14.42
CA SER A 32 -7.12 7.10 14.75
C SER A 32 -5.90 6.97 15.64
N THR A 33 -4.81 7.66 15.29
CA THR A 33 -3.51 7.55 16.00
C THR A 33 -3.32 8.64 17.06
N GLY A 34 -4.08 9.73 16.96
CA GLY A 34 -3.94 10.87 17.86
C GLY A 34 -5.05 11.90 17.70
N GLY A 35 -4.64 13.15 17.45
CA GLY A 35 -5.53 14.29 17.25
C GLY A 35 -6.21 14.21 15.89
N PHE A 36 -5.91 15.15 15.00
CA PHE A 36 -6.30 15.01 13.59
C PHE A 36 -5.32 14.10 12.85
N ASP A 37 -5.83 13.07 12.16
CA ASP A 37 -5.07 12.24 11.24
C ASP A 37 -5.35 12.63 9.79
N VAL A 38 -4.39 12.39 8.90
CA VAL A 38 -4.60 12.47 7.46
C VAL A 38 -5.45 11.30 7.00
N PHE A 39 -6.41 11.55 6.11
CA PHE A 39 -7.06 10.49 5.35
C PHE A 39 -6.94 10.72 3.85
N ALA A 40 -7.00 9.62 3.11
CA ALA A 40 -7.20 9.60 1.67
C ALA A 40 -8.16 8.48 1.31
N CYS A 41 -9.19 8.78 0.54
CA CYS A 41 -10.07 7.76 -0.02
C CYS A 41 -10.07 7.84 -1.56
N LYS A 42 -10.16 6.70 -2.22
CA LYS A 42 -10.35 6.59 -3.67
C LYS A 42 -11.77 6.12 -3.98
N TYR A 43 -12.35 6.70 -5.02
CA TYR A 43 -13.64 6.34 -5.58
C TYR A 43 -13.47 6.00 -7.06
N ASP A 44 -14.26 5.06 -7.56
CA ASP A 44 -14.36 4.78 -9.00
C ASP A 44 -15.07 5.93 -9.74
N PRO A 45 -15.09 5.94 -11.09
CA PRO A 45 -15.77 6.99 -11.85
C PRO A 45 -17.29 7.08 -11.64
N ALA A 46 -17.92 6.04 -11.07
CA ALA A 46 -19.32 6.03 -10.69
C ALA A 46 -19.56 6.55 -9.24
N GLY A 47 -18.48 6.88 -8.52
CA GLY A 47 -18.52 7.38 -7.15
C GLY A 47 -18.57 6.29 -6.09
N ASN A 48 -18.37 5.02 -6.45
CA ASN A 48 -18.30 3.94 -5.46
C ASN A 48 -16.94 3.97 -4.74
N PRO A 49 -16.90 3.82 -3.41
CA PRO A 49 -15.64 3.76 -2.67
C PRO A 49 -14.84 2.52 -3.06
N LEU A 50 -13.55 2.70 -3.34
CA LEU A 50 -12.60 1.62 -3.63
C LEU A 50 -11.71 1.31 -2.43
N TRP A 51 -11.21 2.35 -1.76
CA TRP A 51 -10.43 2.21 -0.53
C TRP A 51 -10.42 3.52 0.24
N CYS A 52 -10.16 3.44 1.55
CA CYS A 52 -9.75 4.57 2.36
C CYS A 52 -8.56 4.21 3.26
N HIS A 53 -7.59 5.12 3.34
CA HIS A 53 -6.40 5.01 4.17
C HIS A 53 -6.34 6.20 5.12
N GLN A 54 -6.01 5.93 6.38
CA GLN A 54 -5.81 6.94 7.41
C GLN A 54 -4.42 6.73 8.03
N PHE A 55 -3.69 7.82 8.22
CA PHE A 55 -2.37 7.81 8.84
C PHE A 55 -2.12 9.13 9.58
N GLY A 56 -1.38 9.04 10.68
CA GLY A 56 -1.11 10.17 11.53
C GLY A 56 -0.07 9.81 12.58
N THR A 57 0.13 10.73 13.51
CA THR A 57 0.96 10.57 14.69
C THR A 57 0.06 10.68 15.93
N THR A 58 0.65 10.84 17.11
CA THR A 58 -0.12 11.12 18.32
C THR A 58 -0.58 12.58 18.42
N LEU A 59 -0.12 13.45 17.52
CA LEU A 59 -0.47 14.87 17.45
C LEU A 59 -1.39 15.15 16.25
N ASP A 60 -1.44 16.40 15.78
CA ASP A 60 -2.29 16.79 14.68
C ASP A 60 -1.54 16.80 13.34
N GLU A 61 -2.18 16.20 12.35
CA GLU A 61 -1.81 16.23 10.94
C GLU A 61 -2.93 16.79 10.10
N TYR A 62 -2.55 17.65 9.16
CA TYR A 62 -3.48 18.25 8.22
C TYR A 62 -3.00 18.00 6.80
N ALA A 63 -3.93 17.68 5.90
CA ALA A 63 -3.69 17.59 4.47
C ALA A 63 -4.41 18.72 3.74
N PHE A 64 -3.69 19.40 2.83
CA PHE A 64 -4.23 20.54 2.08
C PHE A 64 -3.97 20.46 0.56
N GLY A 65 -3.09 19.56 0.12
CA GLY A 65 -2.80 19.36 -1.28
C GLY A 65 -2.84 17.89 -1.65
N ALA A 66 -3.38 17.59 -2.83
CA ALA A 66 -3.36 16.26 -3.42
C ALA A 66 -3.00 16.36 -4.91
N ALA A 67 -2.13 15.47 -5.38
CA ALA A 67 -1.80 15.29 -6.79
C ALA A 67 -1.60 13.81 -7.08
N THR A 68 -1.88 13.35 -8.30
CA THR A 68 -1.69 11.93 -8.64
C THR A 68 -1.04 11.77 -10.00
N ASP A 69 -0.25 10.72 -10.13
CA ASP A 69 0.32 10.23 -11.38
C ASP A 69 0.25 8.69 -11.43
N SER A 70 0.88 8.08 -12.44
CA SER A 70 0.92 6.63 -12.60
C SER A 70 1.65 5.89 -11.47
N SER A 71 2.39 6.59 -10.61
CA SER A 71 3.16 6.02 -9.51
C SER A 71 2.45 6.12 -8.15
N GLY A 72 1.49 7.05 -8.00
CA GLY A 72 0.78 7.20 -6.75
C GLY A 72 -0.04 8.49 -6.59
N LEU A 73 -0.54 8.66 -5.38
CA LEU A 73 -1.22 9.84 -4.85
C LEU A 73 -0.24 10.50 -3.89
N TYR A 74 0.03 11.76 -4.13
CA TYR A 74 0.89 12.62 -3.35
C TYR A 74 0.02 13.54 -2.53
N ILE A 75 0.25 13.58 -1.22
CA ILE A 75 -0.50 14.38 -0.27
C ILE A 75 0.48 15.30 0.44
N ALA A 76 0.18 16.60 0.44
CA ALA A 76 1.00 17.62 1.09
C ALA A 76 0.22 18.33 2.19
N GLY A 77 0.93 18.68 3.25
CA GLY A 77 0.37 19.38 4.40
C GLY A 77 1.41 19.62 5.48
N TYR A 78 0.95 19.71 6.73
CA TYR A 78 1.84 19.82 7.89
C TYR A 78 1.44 18.85 9.00
N THR A 79 2.41 18.46 9.81
CA THR A 79 2.26 17.64 11.02
C THR A 79 2.83 18.41 12.21
N TRP A 80 2.21 18.27 13.38
CA TRP A 80 2.80 18.70 14.65
C TRP A 80 3.63 17.60 15.32
N GLY A 81 3.62 16.39 14.77
CA GLY A 81 4.34 15.23 15.26
C GLY A 81 5.56 14.87 14.42
N THR A 82 6.00 13.62 14.57
CA THR A 82 7.13 13.05 13.83
C THR A 82 6.69 11.74 13.20
N PHE A 83 6.62 11.70 11.87
CA PHE A 83 6.36 10.46 11.14
C PHE A 83 7.53 9.47 11.25
N ASP A 84 7.22 8.19 11.07
CA ASP A 84 8.21 7.10 11.13
C ASP A 84 9.41 7.37 10.22
N GLY A 85 10.60 7.26 10.80
CA GLY A 85 11.87 7.48 10.10
C GLY A 85 12.18 8.94 9.75
N GLN A 86 11.37 9.91 10.21
CA GLN A 86 11.63 11.34 10.05
C GLN A 86 12.17 11.96 11.35
N THR A 87 12.66 13.19 11.26
CA THR A 87 13.09 13.99 12.41
C THR A 87 12.32 15.31 12.40
N SER A 88 11.67 15.62 13.52
CA SER A 88 11.07 16.94 13.73
C SER A 88 12.07 17.90 14.36
N VAL A 89 12.02 19.17 13.94
CA VAL A 89 12.80 20.26 14.54
C VAL A 89 11.97 21.09 15.55
N GLY A 90 10.78 20.61 15.91
CA GLY A 90 9.81 21.27 16.78
C GLY A 90 8.82 22.13 16.01
N GLY A 91 7.65 22.40 16.61
CA GLY A 91 6.56 23.12 15.93
C GLY A 91 5.86 22.26 14.87
N ALA A 92 5.27 22.91 13.86
CA ALA A 92 4.67 22.22 12.72
C ALA A 92 5.70 22.04 11.59
N ASP A 93 5.85 20.82 11.10
CA ASP A 93 6.72 20.46 9.99
C ASP A 93 5.91 20.16 8.73
N SER A 94 6.38 20.65 7.58
CA SER A 94 5.78 20.30 6.29
C SER A 94 6.10 18.86 5.90
N TYR A 95 5.14 18.14 5.33
CA TYR A 95 5.37 16.81 4.80
C TYR A 95 4.87 16.66 3.36
N LEU A 96 5.44 15.67 2.67
CA LEU A 96 4.92 15.11 1.43
C LEU A 96 4.81 13.59 1.64
N ALA A 97 3.59 13.07 1.66
CA ALA A 97 3.31 11.64 1.72
C ALA A 97 2.99 11.14 0.31
N ARG A 98 3.43 9.92 -0.01
CA ARG A 98 3.03 9.22 -1.23
C ARG A 98 2.33 7.93 -0.86
N LEU A 99 1.06 7.81 -1.25
CA LEU A 99 0.30 6.58 -1.23
C LEU A 99 0.36 5.93 -2.61
N GLN A 100 0.66 4.64 -2.67
CA GLN A 100 0.53 3.90 -3.93
C GLN A 100 -0.96 3.76 -4.27
N THR A 101 -1.35 4.18 -5.47
CA THR A 101 -2.77 4.26 -5.89
C THR A 101 -3.28 3.01 -6.59
N ALA A 102 -2.34 2.15 -7.02
CA ALA A 102 -2.61 0.77 -7.30
C ALA A 102 -2.43 -0.01 -5.99
N PRO A 103 -3.43 -0.80 -5.54
CA PRO A 103 -3.08 -2.02 -4.84
C PRO A 103 -2.06 -2.71 -5.75
N VAL A 104 -0.83 -2.92 -5.28
CA VAL A 104 0.12 -3.76 -6.01
C VAL A 104 -0.62 -5.05 -6.30
N SER A 105 -0.92 -5.30 -7.58
CA SER A 105 -1.76 -6.44 -7.92
C SER A 105 -1.06 -7.70 -7.38
N PRO A 106 -1.79 -8.76 -7.00
CA PRO A 106 -1.14 -10.00 -6.60
C PRO A 106 -0.06 -10.44 -7.61
N THR A 107 -0.27 -10.17 -8.91
CA THR A 107 0.72 -10.40 -9.96
C THR A 107 1.94 -9.49 -9.88
N ASP A 108 1.81 -8.21 -9.53
CA ASP A 108 2.94 -7.29 -9.35
C ASP A 108 3.79 -7.68 -8.13
N LEU A 109 3.14 -8.07 -7.04
CA LEU A 109 3.82 -8.58 -5.84
C LEU A 109 4.61 -9.85 -6.12
N LEU A 110 4.00 -10.80 -6.84
CA LEU A 110 4.65 -12.04 -7.24
C LEU A 110 5.86 -11.76 -8.13
N GLN A 111 5.72 -10.86 -9.11
CA GLN A 111 6.82 -10.49 -10.00
C GLN A 111 7.97 -9.83 -9.22
N ALA A 112 7.67 -8.88 -8.33
CA ALA A 112 8.69 -8.22 -7.51
C ALA A 112 9.44 -9.23 -6.60
N LEU A 113 8.75 -10.24 -6.07
CA LEU A 113 9.38 -11.29 -5.28
C LEU A 113 10.28 -12.19 -6.12
N ILE A 114 9.85 -12.58 -7.33
CA ILE A 114 10.66 -13.34 -8.28
C ILE A 114 11.94 -12.57 -8.61
N ASP A 115 11.84 -11.30 -8.99
CA ASP A 115 12.97 -10.45 -9.35
C ASP A 115 13.97 -10.32 -8.19
N SER A 116 13.47 -10.17 -6.96
CA SER A 116 14.31 -10.13 -5.75
C SER A 116 15.08 -11.44 -5.51
N ILE A 117 14.44 -12.59 -5.71
CA ILE A 117 15.09 -13.91 -5.60
C ILE A 117 16.13 -14.08 -6.70
N GLU A 118 15.83 -13.69 -7.94
CA GLU A 118 16.77 -13.77 -9.06
C GLU A 118 17.99 -12.85 -8.87
N GLY A 119 17.80 -11.67 -8.28
CA GLY A 119 18.87 -10.74 -7.93
C GLY A 119 19.71 -11.14 -6.71
N SER A 120 19.29 -12.14 -5.95
CA SER A 120 19.98 -12.57 -4.73
C SER A 120 21.33 -13.25 -4.99
N ARG A 121 22.10 -13.53 -3.92
CA ARG A 121 23.37 -14.27 -3.99
C ARG A 121 23.20 -15.80 -4.05
N TYR A 122 21.96 -16.31 -4.05
CA TYR A 122 21.72 -17.75 -4.07
C TYR A 122 22.25 -18.41 -5.35
N GLY A 123 22.68 -19.67 -5.22
CA GLY A 123 23.05 -20.48 -6.38
C GLY A 123 21.86 -20.69 -7.32
N LYS A 124 22.13 -20.84 -8.63
CA LYS A 124 21.10 -20.99 -9.67
C LYS A 124 20.04 -22.05 -9.34
N ALA A 125 20.47 -23.20 -8.80
CA ALA A 125 19.55 -24.28 -8.41
C ALA A 125 18.58 -23.86 -7.30
N VAL A 126 19.06 -23.12 -6.30
CA VAL A 126 18.23 -22.60 -5.20
C VAL A 126 17.24 -21.58 -5.70
N LYS A 127 17.70 -20.63 -6.54
CA LYS A 127 16.82 -19.63 -7.18
C LYS A 127 15.70 -20.30 -7.96
N THR A 128 16.03 -21.25 -8.83
CA THR A 128 15.05 -22.00 -9.64
C THR A 128 14.02 -22.73 -8.76
N GLN A 129 14.46 -23.33 -7.65
CA GLN A 129 13.56 -24.00 -6.73
C GLN A 129 12.60 -23.02 -6.04
N LEU A 130 13.04 -21.79 -5.73
CA LEU A 130 12.21 -20.78 -5.09
C LEU A 130 11.29 -20.07 -6.08
N THR A 131 11.74 -19.72 -7.29
CA THR A 131 10.93 -18.95 -8.26
C THR A 131 9.88 -19.78 -8.98
N ALA A 132 10.15 -21.07 -9.27
CA ALA A 132 9.22 -21.91 -10.04
C ALA A 132 7.76 -21.95 -9.53
N PRO A 133 7.46 -22.07 -8.22
CA PRO A 133 6.08 -21.97 -7.73
C PRO A 133 5.52 -20.55 -7.90
N LEU A 134 6.32 -19.51 -7.66
CA LEU A 134 5.89 -18.12 -7.81
C LEU A 134 5.54 -17.78 -9.27
N GLU A 135 6.34 -18.24 -10.24
CA GLU A 135 6.08 -18.08 -11.68
C GLU A 135 4.78 -18.78 -12.10
N LYS A 136 4.50 -19.95 -11.52
CA LYS A 136 3.22 -20.66 -11.76
C LYS A 136 2.04 -19.90 -11.17
N ALA A 137 2.16 -19.41 -9.93
CA ALA A 137 1.13 -18.56 -9.31
C ALA A 137 0.86 -17.32 -10.16
N LEU A 138 1.93 -16.66 -10.62
CA LEU A 138 1.87 -15.48 -11.46
C LEU A 138 1.11 -15.76 -12.76
N ASN A 139 1.43 -16.86 -13.45
CA ASN A 139 0.75 -17.22 -14.70
C ASN A 139 -0.72 -17.59 -14.50
N LEU A 140 -1.06 -18.19 -13.36
CA LEU A 140 -2.45 -18.53 -13.01
C LEU A 140 -3.30 -17.29 -12.72
N LEU A 141 -2.70 -16.21 -12.21
CA LEU A 141 -3.40 -14.97 -11.86
C LEU A 141 -3.45 -13.96 -13.02
N LYS A 142 -2.54 -14.07 -14.00
CA LYS A 142 -2.46 -13.18 -15.17
C LYS A 142 -3.69 -13.23 -16.08
N ASP A 143 -4.46 -14.31 -16.06
CA ASP A 143 -5.65 -14.46 -16.90
C ASP A 143 -6.90 -13.78 -16.32
N GLY A 144 -6.83 -13.27 -15.09
CA GLY A 144 -7.93 -12.62 -14.40
C GLY A 144 -9.11 -13.55 -14.09
N ASN A 145 -8.91 -14.87 -14.14
CA ASN A 145 -9.95 -15.85 -13.85
C ASN A 145 -9.93 -16.24 -12.36
N PRO A 146 -10.94 -15.85 -11.55
CA PRO A 146 -10.97 -16.17 -10.12
C PRO A 146 -11.00 -17.68 -9.84
N GLY A 147 -11.42 -18.50 -10.82
CA GLY A 147 -11.39 -19.96 -10.71
C GLY A 147 -9.98 -20.54 -10.52
N ASN A 148 -8.93 -19.77 -10.84
CA ASN A 148 -7.54 -20.18 -10.67
C ASN A 148 -6.95 -19.79 -9.30
N ASP A 149 -7.64 -18.96 -8.51
CA ASP A 149 -7.10 -18.39 -7.26
C ASP A 149 -6.67 -19.49 -6.28
N ALA A 150 -7.49 -20.54 -6.14
CA ALA A 150 -7.15 -21.69 -5.29
C ALA A 150 -5.88 -22.40 -5.76
N SER A 151 -5.68 -22.51 -7.07
CA SER A 151 -4.47 -23.10 -7.65
C SER A 151 -3.25 -22.21 -7.43
N ALA A 152 -3.42 -20.89 -7.52
CA ALA A 152 -2.36 -19.91 -7.24
C ALA A 152 -1.95 -19.96 -5.76
N CYS A 153 -2.91 -20.03 -4.84
CA CYS A 153 -2.65 -20.23 -3.40
C CYS A 153 -1.87 -21.53 -3.15
N GLY A 154 -2.23 -22.63 -3.80
CA GLY A 154 -1.48 -23.88 -3.68
C GLY A 154 -0.03 -23.79 -4.17
N GLN A 155 0.27 -22.89 -5.12
CA GLN A 155 1.66 -22.61 -5.49
C GLN A 155 2.40 -21.78 -4.43
N LEU A 156 1.72 -20.84 -3.77
CA LEU A 156 2.31 -20.10 -2.65
C LEU A 156 2.65 -21.00 -1.45
N ASP A 157 1.80 -22.00 -1.16
CA ASP A 157 2.11 -23.02 -0.17
C ASP A 157 3.34 -23.83 -0.56
N ALA A 158 3.44 -24.24 -1.83
CA ALA A 158 4.62 -24.94 -2.33
C ALA A 158 5.90 -24.09 -2.26
N PHE A 159 5.82 -22.78 -2.44
CA PHE A 159 6.94 -21.85 -2.21
C PHE A 159 7.35 -21.86 -0.74
N LYS A 160 6.39 -21.67 0.18
CA LYS A 160 6.62 -21.68 1.63
C LYS A 160 7.30 -22.97 2.09
N ASP A 161 6.81 -24.12 1.66
CA ASP A 161 7.37 -25.43 2.01
C ASP A 161 8.83 -25.58 1.57
N ARG A 162 9.17 -25.06 0.38
CA ARG A 162 10.55 -25.10 -0.12
C ARG A 162 11.46 -24.20 0.69
N LEU A 163 11.01 -22.99 1.00
CA LEU A 163 11.74 -22.05 1.84
C LEU A 163 12.01 -22.64 3.24
N GLU A 164 11.01 -23.23 3.87
CA GLU A 164 11.15 -23.86 5.18
C GLU A 164 12.13 -25.05 5.17
N LYS A 165 12.08 -25.90 4.13
CA LYS A 165 13.03 -27.01 3.98
C LYS A 165 14.47 -26.51 3.86
N MET A 166 14.68 -25.44 3.10
CA MET A 166 16.02 -24.84 2.92
C MET A 166 16.57 -24.21 4.20
N LEU A 167 15.70 -23.62 5.03
CA LEU A 167 16.10 -23.05 6.31
C LEU A 167 16.49 -24.13 7.32
N LYS A 168 15.83 -25.30 7.26
CA LYS A 168 16.12 -26.46 8.13
C LYS A 168 17.34 -27.28 7.68
N SER A 169 17.80 -27.11 6.44
CA SER A 169 18.96 -27.83 5.89
C SER A 169 20.30 -27.07 6.03
N ARG A 170 20.32 -25.97 6.78
CA ARG A 170 21.52 -25.22 7.15
C ARG A 170 21.93 -25.57 8.58
#